data_AF-A0A871RAS6-F1
#
_entry.id   AF-A0A871RAS6-F1
#
_cell.length_a   1.000
_cell.length_b   1.000
_cell.length_c   1.000
_cell.angle_alpha   90.00
_cell.angle_beta   90.00
_cell.angle_gamma   90.00
#
_symmetry.space_group_name_H-M   'P 1'
#
loop_
_entity.id
_entity.type
_entity.pdbx_description
1 polymer ?
#
loop_
_entity_poly.entity_id
_entity_poly.type
_entity_poly.pdbx_seq_one_letter_code
_entity_poly.pdbx_strand_id
1 'polypeptide(L)'
;MEIKVLDQQYQKLLQGTLIIGGISDIAKELIQNAIDAKATQIKVILKFDLEGKCVNVICEDDGVGIPLNDMKIVGKRYHTSKLPGQSETLGYRGQALNSIINISTACMISSKTEKDSMMSRILFSREAGNVSRTLTTEKQEDTSCSMINWADHGTRVYAYDVFGSVPVRKHQIFRHDMHKQNRKFHKVYSEIRRITLDSCAWKPSISLLIEIESGNQTRTLMNISRGVLSRLKHVVNLFRQIYGKNAMRNYSEVGNTKDGVDIQMAIGSALVDNKRYRIIYLNGRPLTEGDIYDEIQSRVRSKAPDGNFSFITFIECNRVHYNVSLGSLRGSATAKVKKEIRSMIDGLAQEYFSKQNSDRWLHLKSDHYDLRRVQKLPESRLFARSKYFSDTCGFEISKLKAIQNLTVVNQVDRKFILCKITNQDGEYLVAFDQHACQERINLEKIYQEMFKMNFKCKLDNPLRMQLNEEAKDELVDFQETLEFWGIKTVKNGANYYIIELPEFVIKAIDTKSVLCPEKIESEICQFMEDLASGRKFEMKVGVSHNWWTLISQMPKLWCSILKKKSCSISTKFGEKLTKESCQTLIKQLFECQDPFHCAHGRTTMYPLCRL
;
A
#
# COMPACT_ATOMS: atom_id res chain seq x y z
N MET A 1 12.89 -26.75 42.31
CA MET A 1 11.96 -27.17 41.23
C MET A 1 12.58 -28.38 40.54
N GLU A 2 11.83 -29.46 40.39
CA GLU A 2 12.23 -30.61 39.57
C GLU A 2 11.89 -30.37 38.10
N ILE A 3 12.77 -30.82 37.21
CA ILE A 3 12.56 -30.78 35.76
C ILE A 3 11.47 -31.79 35.39
N LYS A 4 10.45 -31.38 34.64
CA LYS A 4 9.34 -32.24 34.20
C LYS A 4 9.04 -32.06 32.71
N VAL A 5 8.56 -33.13 32.07
CA VAL A 5 8.11 -33.10 30.67
C VAL A 5 6.80 -32.31 30.58
N LEU A 6 6.71 -31.41 29.61
CA LEU A 6 5.48 -30.68 29.31
C LEU A 6 4.46 -31.62 28.66
N ASP A 7 3.17 -31.41 28.95
CA ASP A 7 2.10 -32.16 28.29
C ASP A 7 2.13 -31.97 26.76
N GLN A 8 1.78 -33.02 26.01
CA GLN A 8 1.91 -33.06 24.55
C GLN A 8 1.09 -31.96 23.87
N GLN A 9 -0.04 -31.56 24.44
CA GLN A 9 -0.88 -30.49 23.91
C GLN A 9 -0.12 -29.15 23.94
N TYR A 10 0.54 -28.84 25.07
CA TYR A 10 1.35 -27.63 25.20
C TYR A 10 2.56 -27.66 24.27
N GLN A 11 3.22 -28.81 24.11
CA GLN A 11 4.34 -28.94 23.17
C GLN A 11 3.91 -28.60 21.73
N LYS A 12 2.76 -29.15 21.27
CA LYS A 12 2.20 -28.88 19.93
C LYS A 12 1.86 -27.39 19.76
N LEU A 13 1.26 -26.77 20.77
CA LEU A 13 0.91 -25.35 20.75
C LEU A 13 2.16 -24.46 20.66
N LEU A 14 3.15 -24.69 21.54
CA LEU A 14 4.41 -23.94 21.56
C LEU A 14 5.14 -24.06 20.23
N GLN A 15 5.25 -25.27 19.68
CA GLN A 15 5.89 -25.48 18.39
C GLN A 15 5.14 -24.81 17.24
N GLY A 16 3.81 -24.89 17.24
CA GLY A 16 2.98 -24.19 16.25
C GLY A 16 3.25 -22.68 16.26
N THR A 17 3.35 -22.09 17.46
CA THR A 17 3.66 -20.67 17.64
C THR A 17 5.10 -20.27 17.27
N LEU A 18 6.05 -21.20 17.31
CA LEU A 18 7.43 -20.95 16.87
C LEU A 18 7.55 -20.94 15.33
N ILE A 19 6.78 -21.77 14.65
CA ILE A 19 6.78 -21.86 13.19
C ILE A 19 5.92 -20.73 12.58
N ILE A 20 4.76 -20.45 13.17
CA ILE A 20 3.87 -19.39 12.74
C ILE A 20 3.96 -18.25 13.77
N GLY A 21 4.74 -17.22 13.44
CA GLY A 21 4.94 -16.03 14.28
C GLY A 21 3.78 -15.03 14.19
N GLY A 22 3.15 -14.94 13.02
CA GLY A 22 2.04 -14.03 12.75
C GLY A 22 1.16 -14.46 11.57
N ILE A 23 0.18 -13.62 11.25
CA ILE A 23 -0.82 -13.88 10.19
C ILE A 23 -0.16 -13.98 8.81
N SER A 24 0.85 -13.16 8.56
CA SER A 24 1.63 -13.18 7.30
C SER A 24 2.36 -14.51 7.09
N ASP A 25 2.81 -15.18 8.15
CA ASP A 25 3.47 -16.49 8.03
C ASP A 25 2.50 -17.57 7.56
N ILE A 26 1.23 -17.49 7.96
CA ILE A 26 0.20 -18.42 7.44
C ILE A 26 0.00 -18.20 5.95
N ALA A 27 -0.16 -16.94 5.52
CA ALA A 27 -0.28 -16.60 4.10
C ALA A 27 0.93 -17.11 3.32
N LYS A 28 2.15 -16.90 3.83
CA LYS A 28 3.39 -17.42 3.24
C LYS A 28 3.36 -18.93 3.04
N GLU A 29 3.11 -19.69 4.10
CA GLU A 29 3.15 -21.16 4.04
C GLU A 29 2.05 -21.72 3.12
N LEU A 30 0.86 -21.11 3.11
CA LEU A 30 -0.24 -21.54 2.24
C LEU A 30 0.03 -21.20 0.77
N ILE A 31 0.52 -19.98 0.47
CA ILE A 31 0.95 -19.62 -0.89
C ILE A 31 2.04 -20.57 -1.37
N GLN A 32 3.06 -20.84 -0.56
CA GLN A 32 4.14 -21.76 -0.93
C GLN A 32 3.62 -23.19 -1.19
N ASN A 33 2.65 -23.67 -0.42
CA ASN A 33 2.03 -24.97 -0.67
C ASN A 33 1.25 -25.00 -1.98
N ALA A 34 0.50 -23.95 -2.30
CA ALA A 34 -0.22 -23.83 -3.56
C ALA A 34 0.74 -23.79 -4.77
N ILE A 35 1.84 -23.03 -4.67
CA ILE A 35 2.89 -22.99 -5.69
C ILE A 35 3.50 -24.39 -5.90
N ASP A 36 3.83 -25.09 -4.81
CA ASP A 36 4.39 -26.44 -4.87
C ASP A 36 3.38 -27.45 -5.43
N ALA A 37 2.07 -27.21 -5.26
CA ALA A 37 0.98 -27.96 -5.87
C ALA A 37 0.74 -27.58 -7.35
N LYS A 38 1.63 -26.79 -7.96
CA LYS A 38 1.57 -26.33 -9.36
C LYS A 38 0.35 -25.47 -9.69
N ALA A 39 -0.17 -24.74 -8.70
CA ALA A 39 -1.25 -23.79 -8.93
C ALA A 39 -0.85 -22.69 -9.92
N THR A 40 -1.79 -22.29 -10.77
CA THR A 40 -1.69 -21.13 -11.66
C THR A 40 -2.49 -19.94 -11.11
N GLN A 41 -3.48 -20.18 -10.27
CA GLN A 41 -4.31 -19.19 -9.61
C GLN A 41 -4.33 -19.46 -8.11
N ILE A 42 -3.99 -18.44 -7.34
CA ILE A 42 -3.99 -18.49 -5.88
C ILE A 42 -4.77 -17.28 -5.37
N LYS A 43 -5.68 -17.50 -4.43
CA LYS A 43 -6.41 -16.45 -3.73
C LYS A 43 -6.20 -16.58 -2.22
N VAL A 44 -5.78 -15.51 -1.58
CA VAL A 44 -5.65 -15.42 -0.12
C VAL A 44 -6.58 -14.34 0.41
N ILE A 45 -7.38 -14.67 1.42
CA ILE A 45 -8.27 -13.73 2.10
C ILE A 45 -7.92 -13.71 3.57
N LEU A 46 -7.60 -12.51 4.07
CA LEU A 46 -7.38 -12.27 5.49
C LEU A 46 -8.61 -11.53 6.04
N LYS A 47 -9.47 -12.24 6.77
CA LYS A 47 -10.70 -11.68 7.34
C LYS A 47 -10.46 -11.29 8.80
N PHE A 48 -10.69 -10.02 9.11
CA PHE A 48 -10.57 -9.47 10.44
C PHE A 48 -11.94 -9.06 10.95
N ASP A 49 -12.44 -9.79 11.94
CA ASP A 49 -13.59 -9.39 12.74
C ASP A 49 -13.08 -8.69 14.00
N LEU A 50 -13.16 -7.37 13.99
CA LEU A 50 -12.67 -6.52 15.08
C LEU A 50 -13.59 -6.57 16.30
N GLU A 51 -14.90 -6.76 16.11
CA GLU A 51 -15.89 -6.82 17.18
C GLU A 51 -15.83 -8.16 17.90
N GLY A 52 -15.87 -9.26 17.15
CA GLY A 52 -15.70 -10.63 17.66
C GLY A 52 -14.25 -10.98 18.01
N LYS A 53 -13.29 -10.08 17.74
CA LYS A 53 -11.85 -10.28 17.94
C LYS A 53 -11.38 -11.59 17.32
N CYS A 54 -11.70 -11.82 16.05
CA CYS A 54 -11.41 -13.05 15.32
C CYS A 54 -10.64 -12.75 14.03
N VAL A 55 -9.64 -13.57 13.72
CA VAL A 55 -8.92 -13.51 12.43
C VAL A 55 -9.08 -14.84 11.71
N ASN A 56 -9.65 -14.81 10.51
CA ASN A 56 -9.69 -15.97 9.63
C ASN A 56 -8.73 -15.79 8.46
N VAL A 57 -8.05 -16.87 8.08
CA VAL A 57 -7.18 -16.90 6.89
C VAL A 57 -7.68 -17.97 5.96
N ILE A 58 -8.02 -17.58 4.74
CA ILE A 58 -8.46 -18.48 3.68
C ILE A 58 -7.41 -18.45 2.58
N CYS A 59 -7.00 -19.62 2.10
CA CYS A 59 -6.22 -19.78 0.88
C CYS A 59 -6.94 -20.75 -0.05
N GLU A 60 -7.08 -20.35 -1.30
CA GLU A 60 -7.69 -21.12 -2.38
C GLU A 60 -6.69 -21.22 -3.52
N ASP A 61 -6.52 -22.42 -4.09
CA ASP A 61 -5.66 -22.63 -5.24
C ASP A 61 -6.25 -23.63 -6.24
N ASP A 62 -5.89 -23.48 -7.52
CA ASP A 62 -6.20 -24.41 -8.61
C ASP A 62 -5.09 -25.46 -8.82
N GLY A 63 -4.34 -25.81 -7.77
CA GLY A 63 -3.28 -26.82 -7.85
C GLY A 63 -3.83 -28.24 -8.05
N VAL A 64 -2.93 -29.23 -8.09
CA VAL A 64 -3.27 -30.64 -8.36
C VAL A 64 -4.19 -31.29 -7.32
N GLY A 65 -4.38 -30.66 -6.16
CA GLY A 65 -5.17 -31.18 -5.03
C GLY A 65 -4.43 -32.24 -4.19
N ILE A 66 -5.12 -32.72 -3.16
CA ILE A 66 -4.67 -33.72 -2.20
C ILE A 66 -5.57 -34.97 -2.36
N PRO A 67 -5.01 -36.14 -2.70
CA PRO A 67 -5.78 -37.37 -2.82
C PRO A 67 -6.49 -37.76 -1.52
N LEU A 68 -7.66 -38.41 -1.62
CA LEU A 68 -8.45 -38.85 -0.45
C LEU A 68 -7.65 -39.68 0.56
N ASN A 69 -6.72 -40.53 0.10
CA ASN A 69 -5.88 -41.32 1.00
C ASN A 69 -4.90 -40.45 1.80
N ASP A 70 -4.36 -39.40 1.18
CA ASP A 70 -3.47 -38.46 1.84
C ASP A 70 -4.24 -37.51 2.77
N MET A 71 -5.51 -37.22 2.48
CA MET A 71 -6.41 -36.48 3.38
C MET A 71 -6.57 -37.15 4.76
N LYS A 72 -6.34 -38.47 4.87
CA LYS A 72 -6.36 -39.18 6.17
C LYS A 72 -5.15 -38.87 7.05
N ILE A 73 -4.06 -38.39 6.46
CA ILE A 73 -2.79 -38.10 7.14
C ILE A 73 -2.37 -36.63 7.01
N VAL A 74 -3.08 -35.83 6.21
CA VAL A 74 -2.88 -34.38 6.10
C VAL A 74 -2.96 -33.72 7.48
N GLY A 75 -2.11 -32.72 7.70
CA GLY A 75 -2.05 -32.03 8.99
C GLY A 75 -1.33 -32.82 10.10
N LYS A 76 -0.90 -34.07 9.87
CA LYS A 76 0.04 -34.74 10.77
C LYS A 76 1.43 -34.13 10.64
N ARG A 77 2.16 -34.07 11.75
CA ARG A 77 3.51 -33.53 11.78
C ARG A 77 4.50 -34.44 11.05
N TYR A 78 5.45 -33.85 10.33
CA TYR A 78 6.49 -34.54 9.56
C TYR A 78 5.97 -35.39 8.41
N HIS A 79 4.73 -35.17 7.98
CA HIS A 79 4.16 -35.80 6.81
C HIS A 79 4.24 -34.81 5.64
N THR A 80 4.87 -35.24 4.55
CA THR A 80 5.13 -34.41 3.36
C THR A 80 5.20 -35.29 2.12
N SER A 81 4.69 -34.80 0.99
CA SER A 81 4.90 -35.40 -0.33
C SER A 81 6.18 -34.91 -1.02
N LYS A 82 6.90 -33.97 -0.38
CA LYS A 82 8.07 -33.26 -0.92
C LYS A 82 9.35 -33.83 -0.33
N LEU A 83 10.33 -34.17 -1.17
CA LEU A 83 11.61 -34.76 -0.74
C LEU A 83 12.67 -33.67 -0.47
N PRO A 84 13.57 -33.86 0.52
CA PRO A 84 14.68 -32.95 0.75
C PRO A 84 15.59 -32.88 -0.49
N GLY A 85 15.87 -31.68 -0.98
CA GLY A 85 16.82 -31.47 -2.10
C GLY A 85 16.21 -31.43 -3.49
N GLN A 86 14.89 -31.61 -3.65
CA GLN A 86 14.22 -31.22 -4.90
C GLN A 86 14.25 -29.69 -5.03
N SER A 87 14.87 -29.21 -6.11
CA SER A 87 15.17 -27.79 -6.31
C SER A 87 13.93 -26.90 -6.55
N GLU A 88 12.77 -27.52 -6.79
CA GLU A 88 11.56 -26.82 -7.26
C GLU A 88 10.51 -26.58 -6.17
N THR A 89 10.65 -27.21 -5.00
CA THR A 89 9.70 -27.10 -3.89
C THR A 89 10.14 -26.07 -2.86
N LEU A 90 9.23 -25.19 -2.45
CA LEU A 90 9.46 -24.11 -1.48
C LEU A 90 9.43 -24.60 -0.03
N GLY A 91 8.79 -25.74 0.26
CA GLY A 91 8.78 -26.37 1.59
C GLY A 91 9.04 -27.89 1.57
N TYR A 92 9.55 -28.45 2.67
CA TYR A 92 9.78 -29.91 2.79
C TYR A 92 9.62 -30.48 4.21
N ARG A 93 9.36 -29.64 5.22
CA ARG A 93 9.39 -30.06 6.64
C ARG A 93 8.15 -30.83 7.08
N GLY A 94 7.03 -30.72 6.36
CA GLY A 94 5.75 -31.32 6.77
C GLY A 94 5.20 -30.77 8.09
N GLN A 95 5.42 -29.48 8.39
CA GLN A 95 5.05 -28.87 9.67
C GLN A 95 4.00 -27.76 9.56
N ALA A 96 3.92 -27.07 8.43
CA ALA A 96 3.12 -25.85 8.29
C ALA A 96 1.63 -26.04 8.61
N LEU A 97 0.97 -26.99 7.92
CA LEU A 97 -0.45 -27.28 8.15
C LEU A 97 -0.71 -27.75 9.59
N ASN A 98 0.19 -28.58 10.15
CA ASN A 98 0.10 -29.00 11.55
C ASN A 98 0.15 -27.80 12.50
N SER A 99 1.06 -26.85 12.27
CA SER A 99 1.16 -25.63 13.07
C SER A 99 -0.11 -24.78 12.97
N ILE A 100 -0.64 -24.57 11.77
CA ILE A 100 -1.87 -23.80 11.53
C ILE A 100 -3.05 -24.44 12.26
N ILE A 101 -3.23 -25.76 12.12
CA ILE A 101 -4.29 -26.52 12.82
C ILE A 101 -4.20 -26.32 14.34
N ASN A 102 -2.99 -26.36 14.91
CA ASN A 102 -2.82 -26.27 16.36
C ASN A 102 -3.04 -24.86 16.93
N ILE A 103 -2.74 -23.79 16.18
CA ILE A 103 -2.89 -22.42 16.69
C ILE A 103 -4.30 -21.84 16.45
N SER A 104 -5.03 -22.37 15.47
CA SER A 104 -6.40 -21.97 15.15
C SER A 104 -7.43 -22.62 16.09
N THR A 105 -8.64 -22.06 16.16
CA THR A 105 -9.76 -22.69 16.87
C THR A 105 -10.31 -23.88 16.08
N ALA A 106 -10.35 -23.75 14.76
CA ALA A 106 -10.62 -24.82 13.83
C ALA A 106 -9.83 -24.60 12.53
N CYS A 107 -9.62 -25.66 11.76
CA CYS A 107 -9.02 -25.58 10.44
C CYS A 107 -9.73 -26.56 9.51
N MET A 108 -10.19 -26.08 8.37
CA MET A 108 -10.86 -26.89 7.36
C MET A 108 -9.99 -26.95 6.11
N ILE A 109 -9.79 -28.15 5.58
CA ILE A 109 -9.10 -28.37 4.32
C ILE A 109 -10.07 -29.09 3.40
N SER A 110 -10.45 -28.44 2.30
CA SER A 110 -11.20 -29.05 1.20
C SER A 110 -10.24 -29.27 0.05
N SER A 111 -10.27 -30.44 -0.59
CA SER A 111 -9.43 -30.70 -1.76
C SER A 111 -10.03 -31.74 -2.69
N LYS A 112 -9.73 -31.60 -3.98
CA LYS A 112 -10.12 -32.51 -5.05
C LYS A 112 -8.96 -32.62 -6.03
N THR A 113 -8.58 -33.83 -6.42
CA THR A 113 -7.68 -34.06 -7.55
C THR A 113 -8.47 -34.24 -8.84
N GLU A 114 -7.81 -34.08 -9.98
CA GLU A 114 -8.44 -34.27 -11.31
C GLU A 114 -9.05 -35.68 -11.48
N LYS A 115 -8.51 -36.67 -10.77
CA LYS A 115 -8.98 -38.06 -10.80
C LYS A 115 -10.14 -38.33 -9.84
N ASP A 116 -10.42 -37.43 -8.90
CA ASP A 116 -11.43 -37.64 -7.89
C ASP A 116 -12.82 -37.27 -8.41
N SER A 117 -13.78 -38.18 -8.23
CA SER A 117 -15.19 -37.93 -8.54
C SER A 117 -15.90 -37.10 -7.47
N MET A 118 -15.34 -37.04 -6.26
CA MET A 118 -15.88 -36.31 -5.11
C MET A 118 -14.79 -35.46 -4.46
N MET A 119 -15.20 -34.34 -3.89
CA MET A 119 -14.30 -33.52 -3.08
C MET A 119 -14.17 -34.12 -1.69
N SER A 120 -12.94 -34.14 -1.16
CA SER A 120 -12.65 -34.53 0.22
C SER A 120 -12.56 -33.30 1.11
N ARG A 121 -13.20 -33.33 2.27
CA ARG A 121 -13.10 -32.27 3.28
C ARG A 121 -12.71 -32.83 4.63
N ILE A 122 -11.70 -32.26 5.26
CA ILE A 122 -11.35 -32.57 6.64
C ILE A 122 -11.48 -31.33 7.51
N LEU A 123 -12.27 -31.43 8.58
CA LEU A 123 -12.38 -30.43 9.62
C LEU A 123 -11.57 -30.85 10.83
N PHE A 124 -10.61 -30.02 11.23
CA PHE A 124 -9.92 -30.10 12.49
C PHE A 124 -10.57 -29.12 13.47
N SER A 125 -11.08 -29.61 14.59
CA SER A 125 -11.71 -28.79 15.62
C SER A 125 -11.20 -29.17 17.00
N ARG A 126 -11.42 -28.32 18.00
CA ARG A 126 -11.01 -28.62 19.37
C ARG A 126 -12.18 -29.13 20.19
N GLU A 127 -12.03 -30.34 20.71
CA GLU A 127 -12.96 -30.98 21.64
C GLU A 127 -12.18 -31.39 22.89
N ALA A 128 -12.61 -30.90 24.06
CA ALA A 128 -11.97 -31.18 25.35
C ALA A 128 -10.43 -30.98 25.37
N GLY A 129 -9.93 -29.96 24.66
CA GLY A 129 -8.49 -29.64 24.59
C GLY A 129 -7.72 -30.38 23.49
N ASN A 130 -8.24 -31.51 22.99
CA ASN A 130 -7.65 -32.27 21.91
C ASN A 130 -8.16 -31.82 20.54
N VAL A 131 -7.32 -31.97 19.52
CA VAL A 131 -7.72 -31.73 18.13
C VAL A 131 -8.45 -32.97 17.63
N SER A 132 -9.78 -32.87 17.47
CA SER A 132 -10.60 -33.85 16.77
C SER A 132 -10.49 -33.62 15.25
N ARG A 133 -10.74 -34.67 14.47
CA ARG A 133 -10.74 -34.60 13.00
C ARG A 133 -11.93 -35.36 12.43
N THR A 134 -12.62 -34.72 11.51
CA THR A 134 -13.79 -35.28 10.82
C THR A 134 -13.57 -35.17 9.32
N LEU A 135 -13.51 -36.32 8.64
CA LEU A 135 -13.33 -36.42 7.19
C LEU A 135 -14.70 -36.73 6.56
N THR A 136 -15.12 -35.91 5.61
CA THR A 136 -16.31 -36.12 4.79
C THR A 136 -15.97 -36.05 3.30
N THR A 137 -16.85 -36.59 2.47
CA THR A 137 -16.75 -36.54 0.99
C THR A 137 -18.07 -36.06 0.42
N GLU A 138 -18.02 -35.09 -0.48
CA GLU A 138 -19.22 -34.45 -1.04
C GLU A 138 -19.11 -34.38 -2.58
N LYS A 139 -20.24 -34.52 -3.28
CA LYS A 139 -20.29 -34.50 -4.75
C LYS A 139 -20.03 -33.10 -5.33
N GLN A 140 -20.33 -32.04 -4.59
CA GLN A 140 -20.07 -30.64 -4.95
C GLN A 140 -19.97 -29.77 -3.69
N GLU A 141 -19.00 -28.85 -3.63
CA GLU A 141 -18.98 -27.78 -2.63
C GLU A 141 -20.04 -26.71 -2.99
N ASP A 142 -20.59 -26.02 -1.99
CA ASP A 142 -21.32 -24.77 -2.25
C ASP A 142 -20.30 -23.71 -2.74
N THR A 143 -20.13 -23.64 -4.06
CA THR A 143 -19.16 -22.76 -4.73
C THR A 143 -19.59 -21.30 -4.75
N SER A 144 -20.75 -20.94 -4.18
CA SER A 144 -21.30 -19.58 -4.18
C SER A 144 -20.33 -18.52 -3.63
N CYS A 145 -19.37 -18.93 -2.79
CA CYS A 145 -18.40 -18.04 -2.14
C CYS A 145 -16.94 -18.20 -2.62
N SER A 146 -16.63 -19.05 -3.62
CA SER A 146 -15.28 -19.17 -4.15
C SER A 146 -15.14 -18.49 -5.51
N MET A 147 -14.02 -17.81 -5.72
CA MET A 147 -13.67 -17.21 -7.02
C MET A 147 -12.81 -18.14 -7.89
N ILE A 148 -12.33 -19.27 -7.35
CA ILE A 148 -11.59 -20.28 -8.11
C ILE A 148 -12.57 -21.36 -8.54
N ASN A 149 -12.54 -21.71 -9.83
CA ASN A 149 -13.39 -22.77 -10.34
C ASN A 149 -12.82 -24.15 -9.93
N TRP A 150 -13.32 -24.69 -8.82
CA TRP A 150 -12.97 -26.04 -8.32
C TRP A 150 -13.57 -27.19 -9.12
N ALA A 151 -14.21 -26.92 -10.26
CA ALA A 151 -14.90 -27.96 -11.04
C ALA A 151 -13.99 -29.16 -11.32
N ASP A 152 -12.69 -28.91 -11.53
CA ASP A 152 -11.74 -29.94 -11.95
C ASP A 152 -10.80 -30.40 -10.81
N HIS A 153 -10.04 -29.50 -10.18
CA HIS A 153 -9.11 -29.82 -9.09
C HIS A 153 -8.73 -28.58 -8.24
N GLY A 154 -8.13 -28.80 -7.06
CA GLY A 154 -7.56 -27.73 -6.22
C GLY A 154 -7.48 -28.06 -4.73
N THR A 155 -6.86 -27.17 -3.94
CA THR A 155 -6.98 -27.14 -2.47
C THR A 155 -7.49 -25.82 -1.87
N ARG A 156 -8.46 -25.88 -0.96
CA ARG A 156 -8.88 -24.78 -0.08
C ARG A 156 -8.46 -25.06 1.36
N VAL A 157 -7.79 -24.11 1.99
CA VAL A 157 -7.48 -24.14 3.42
C VAL A 157 -8.15 -22.95 4.10
N TYR A 158 -9.01 -23.22 5.07
CA TYR A 158 -9.67 -22.23 5.91
C TYR A 158 -9.19 -22.40 7.35
N ALA A 159 -8.38 -21.46 7.83
CA ALA A 159 -7.96 -21.38 9.22
C ALA A 159 -8.91 -20.44 9.99
N TYR A 160 -9.73 -21.00 10.88
CA TYR A 160 -10.69 -20.26 11.71
C TYR A 160 -10.03 -19.73 12.98
N ASP A 161 -10.28 -18.45 13.28
CA ASP A 161 -9.83 -17.78 14.50
C ASP A 161 -8.37 -18.11 14.84
N VAL A 162 -7.46 -17.67 13.98
CA VAL A 162 -6.02 -17.86 14.13
C VAL A 162 -5.55 -17.30 15.47
N PHE A 163 -4.77 -18.09 16.21
CA PHE A 163 -4.39 -17.85 17.60
C PHE A 163 -5.54 -17.86 18.62
N GLY A 164 -6.76 -18.27 18.23
CA GLY A 164 -7.87 -18.56 19.14
C GLY A 164 -7.48 -19.48 20.29
N SER A 165 -6.61 -20.45 19.99
CA SER A 165 -6.06 -21.40 20.96
C SER A 165 -4.89 -20.85 21.79
N VAL A 166 -4.45 -19.61 21.54
CA VAL A 166 -3.29 -18.95 22.17
C VAL A 166 -3.70 -17.56 22.64
N PRO A 167 -4.39 -17.43 23.80
CA PRO A 167 -5.03 -16.18 24.24
C PRO A 167 -4.09 -14.98 24.29
N VAL A 168 -2.83 -15.17 24.72
CA VAL A 168 -1.83 -14.09 24.80
C VAL A 168 -1.52 -13.54 23.40
N ARG A 169 -1.35 -14.41 22.40
CA ARG A 169 -1.09 -13.99 21.02
C ARG A 169 -2.32 -13.36 20.38
N LYS A 170 -3.50 -13.93 20.61
CA LYS A 170 -4.78 -13.32 20.18
C LYS A 170 -4.95 -11.92 20.78
N HIS A 171 -4.70 -11.76 22.08
CA HIS A 171 -4.73 -10.45 22.72
C HIS A 171 -3.67 -9.50 22.14
N GLN A 172 -2.48 -9.98 21.80
CA GLN A 172 -1.47 -9.18 21.10
C GLN A 172 -1.95 -8.71 19.72
N ILE A 173 -2.79 -9.45 19.01
CA ILE A 173 -3.41 -9.01 17.75
C ILE A 173 -4.46 -7.93 18.02
N PHE A 174 -5.38 -8.17 18.96
CA PHE A 174 -6.57 -7.34 19.20
C PHE A 174 -6.47 -6.28 20.31
N ARG A 175 -5.28 -6.04 20.89
CA ARG A 175 -5.07 -5.01 21.94
C ARG A 175 -5.83 -3.72 21.62
N HIS A 176 -6.63 -3.26 22.59
CA HIS A 176 -7.75 -2.30 22.51
C HIS A 176 -7.50 -0.89 21.95
N ASP A 177 -6.29 -0.59 21.47
CA ASP A 177 -6.01 0.66 20.76
C ASP A 177 -6.39 0.48 19.28
N MET A 178 -7.54 1.02 18.84
CA MET A 178 -7.88 1.11 17.40
C MET A 178 -6.69 1.68 16.58
N HIS A 179 -5.89 2.56 17.18
CA HIS A 179 -4.73 3.18 16.57
C HIS A 179 -3.47 2.29 16.51
N LYS A 180 -3.35 1.26 17.37
CA LYS A 180 -2.32 0.21 17.23
C LYS A 180 -2.70 -0.85 16.20
N GLN A 181 -3.98 -0.99 15.88
CA GLN A 181 -4.44 -1.95 14.89
C GLN A 181 -4.01 -1.55 13.48
N ASN A 182 -4.18 -0.28 13.07
CA ASN A 182 -3.68 0.22 11.77
C ASN A 182 -2.18 -0.03 11.56
N ARG A 183 -1.36 0.12 12.61
CA ARG A 183 0.08 -0.18 12.58
C ARG A 183 0.38 -1.66 12.33
N LYS A 184 -0.38 -2.57 12.94
CA LYS A 184 -0.23 -4.02 12.70
C LYS A 184 -0.65 -4.41 11.30
N PHE A 185 -1.71 -3.80 10.76
CA PHE A 185 -2.10 -4.00 9.37
C PHE A 185 -1.01 -3.57 8.38
N HIS A 186 -0.33 -2.45 8.63
CA HIS A 186 0.81 -2.03 7.81
C HIS A 186 1.96 -3.04 7.87
N LYS A 187 2.31 -3.56 9.05
CA LYS A 187 3.34 -4.60 9.18
C LYS A 187 2.95 -5.90 8.47
N VAL A 188 1.69 -6.32 8.59
CA VAL A 188 1.17 -7.49 7.87
C VAL A 188 1.25 -7.24 6.36
N TYR A 189 0.85 -6.07 5.91
CA TYR A 189 0.88 -5.70 4.50
C TYR A 189 2.28 -5.70 3.91
N SER A 190 3.26 -5.10 4.60
CA SER A 190 4.64 -5.07 4.12
C SER A 190 5.27 -6.46 4.05
N GLU A 191 5.00 -7.29 5.06
CA GLU A 191 5.46 -8.67 5.07
C GLU A 191 4.85 -9.46 3.91
N ILE A 192 3.55 -9.28 3.63
CA ILE A 192 2.90 -9.93 2.50
C ILE A 192 3.48 -9.45 1.16
N ARG A 193 3.82 -8.16 1.01
CA ARG A 193 4.49 -7.66 -0.22
C ARG A 193 5.79 -8.43 -0.48
N ARG A 194 6.61 -8.58 0.57
CA ARG A 194 7.86 -9.34 0.52
C ARG A 194 7.64 -10.80 0.18
N ILE A 195 6.74 -11.46 0.91
CA ILE A 195 6.35 -12.87 0.67
C ILE A 195 5.89 -13.08 -0.76
N THR A 196 5.07 -12.17 -1.29
CA THR A 196 4.52 -12.24 -2.64
C THR A 196 5.62 -12.10 -3.69
N LEU A 197 6.50 -11.12 -3.53
CA LEU A 197 7.65 -10.93 -4.41
C LEU A 197 8.52 -12.19 -4.41
N ASP A 198 8.91 -12.69 -3.24
CA ASP A 198 9.81 -13.83 -3.11
C ASP A 198 9.22 -15.14 -3.64
N SER A 199 7.93 -15.37 -3.37
CA SER A 199 7.25 -16.61 -3.78
C SER A 199 6.96 -16.62 -5.29
N CYS A 200 6.62 -15.46 -5.87
CA CYS A 200 6.24 -15.37 -7.29
C CYS A 200 7.41 -15.01 -8.22
N ALA A 201 8.55 -14.53 -7.71
CA ALA A 201 9.72 -14.15 -8.53
C ALA A 201 10.20 -15.29 -9.45
N TRP A 202 10.13 -16.53 -8.97
CA TRP A 202 10.60 -17.73 -9.68
C TRP A 202 9.48 -18.47 -10.42
N LYS A 203 8.25 -17.95 -10.40
CA LYS A 203 7.05 -18.64 -10.92
C LYS A 203 6.19 -17.67 -11.74
N PRO A 204 6.57 -17.37 -13.01
CA PRO A 204 5.91 -16.37 -13.84
C PRO A 204 4.47 -16.71 -14.26
N SER A 205 4.10 -17.98 -14.16
CA SER A 205 2.79 -18.51 -14.55
C SER A 205 1.68 -18.26 -13.53
N ILE A 206 1.99 -17.67 -12.37
CA ILE A 206 1.07 -17.59 -11.23
C ILE A 206 0.38 -16.22 -11.22
N SER A 207 -0.95 -16.24 -11.13
CA SER A 207 -1.74 -15.10 -10.68
C SER A 207 -2.08 -15.25 -9.21
N LEU A 208 -1.90 -14.19 -8.43
CA LEU A 208 -2.13 -14.18 -6.99
C LEU A 208 -3.00 -12.99 -6.60
N LEU A 209 -4.15 -13.26 -6.00
CA LEU A 209 -5.04 -12.26 -5.43
C LEU A 209 -4.97 -12.32 -3.90
N ILE A 210 -4.67 -11.21 -3.25
CA ILE A 210 -4.70 -11.10 -1.80
C ILE A 210 -5.68 -10.01 -1.39
N GLU A 211 -6.66 -10.36 -0.55
CA GLU A 211 -7.70 -9.48 -0.04
C GLU A 211 -7.64 -9.40 1.48
N ILE A 212 -7.93 -8.21 2.01
CA ILE A 212 -8.30 -8.03 3.41
C ILE A 212 -9.80 -7.74 3.46
N GLU A 213 -10.50 -8.45 4.33
CA GLU A 213 -11.88 -8.15 4.70
C GLU A 213 -11.90 -7.64 6.14
N SER A 214 -12.60 -6.53 6.39
CA SER A 214 -12.81 -5.98 7.72
C SER A 214 -14.23 -5.44 7.81
N GLY A 215 -15.09 -6.12 8.58
CA GLY A 215 -16.54 -5.86 8.57
C GLY A 215 -17.11 -6.06 7.16
N ASN A 216 -17.87 -5.08 6.67
CA ASN A 216 -18.47 -5.11 5.31
C ASN A 216 -17.56 -4.56 4.21
N GLN A 217 -16.29 -4.27 4.52
CA GLN A 217 -15.34 -3.71 3.56
C GLN A 217 -14.34 -4.77 3.11
N THR A 218 -14.25 -4.96 1.79
CA THR A 218 -13.21 -5.77 1.16
C THR A 218 -12.23 -4.85 0.44
N ARG A 219 -10.94 -5.01 0.71
CA ARG A 219 -9.86 -4.28 0.04
C ARG A 219 -8.89 -5.27 -0.58
N THR A 220 -8.68 -5.15 -1.88
CA THR A 220 -7.59 -5.82 -2.57
C THR A 220 -6.25 -5.24 -2.11
N LEU A 221 -5.41 -6.09 -1.53
CA LEU A 221 -4.04 -5.74 -1.16
C LEU A 221 -3.07 -5.86 -2.32
N MET A 222 -3.19 -6.97 -3.05
CA MET A 222 -2.33 -7.34 -4.16
C MET A 222 -3.16 -8.08 -5.20
N ASN A 223 -2.95 -7.73 -6.46
CA ASN A 223 -3.48 -8.44 -7.61
C ASN A 223 -2.34 -8.63 -8.60
N ILE A 224 -1.73 -9.81 -8.53
CA ILE A 224 -0.63 -10.21 -9.38
C ILE A 224 -1.21 -10.93 -10.58
N SER A 225 -0.96 -10.36 -11.75
CA SER A 225 -1.31 -10.96 -13.04
C SER A 225 -0.16 -11.81 -13.56
N ARG A 226 -0.52 -12.94 -14.18
CA ARG A 226 0.40 -13.80 -14.93
C ARG A 226 1.03 -13.04 -16.11
N GLY A 227 2.28 -13.35 -16.44
CA GLY A 227 2.98 -12.72 -17.57
C GLY A 227 3.87 -13.70 -18.32
N VAL A 228 3.86 -13.63 -19.65
CA VAL A 228 4.81 -14.34 -20.51
C VAL A 228 5.99 -13.39 -20.76
N LEU A 229 6.96 -13.40 -19.85
CA LEU A 229 8.11 -12.51 -19.86
C LEU A 229 9.38 -13.29 -19.51
N SER A 230 10.56 -12.78 -19.92
CA SER A 230 11.84 -13.26 -19.38
C SER A 230 11.84 -13.10 -17.85
N ARG A 231 12.67 -13.87 -17.14
CA ARG A 231 12.70 -13.87 -15.66
C ARG A 231 12.86 -12.47 -15.08
N LEU A 232 13.82 -11.71 -15.58
CA LEU A 232 14.08 -10.35 -15.12
C LEU A 232 12.88 -9.41 -15.41
N LYS A 233 12.30 -9.47 -16.61
CA LYS A 233 11.09 -8.70 -16.97
C LYS A 233 9.88 -9.08 -16.12
N HIS A 234 9.69 -10.37 -15.85
CA HIS A 234 8.64 -10.86 -14.96
C HIS A 234 8.78 -10.25 -13.58
N VAL A 235 9.98 -10.30 -12.99
CA VAL A 235 10.21 -9.80 -11.63
C VAL A 235 10.09 -8.27 -11.58
N VAL A 236 10.55 -7.55 -12.61
CA VAL A 236 10.31 -6.09 -12.71
C VAL A 236 8.82 -5.78 -12.81
N ASN A 237 8.05 -6.56 -13.58
CA ASN A 237 6.60 -6.39 -13.66
C ASN A 237 5.90 -6.71 -12.33
N LEU A 238 6.30 -7.81 -11.68
CA LEU A 238 5.83 -8.20 -10.36
C LEU A 238 6.12 -7.08 -9.33
N PHE A 239 7.35 -6.57 -9.31
CA PHE A 239 7.77 -5.46 -8.47
C PHE A 239 6.91 -4.21 -8.69
N ARG A 240 6.63 -3.85 -9.96
CA ARG A 240 5.73 -2.73 -10.29
C ARG A 240 4.27 -2.98 -9.91
N GLN A 241 3.80 -4.22 -9.91
CA GLN A 241 2.46 -4.57 -9.44
C GLN A 241 2.36 -4.48 -7.91
N ILE A 242 3.43 -4.78 -7.17
CA ILE A 242 3.47 -4.77 -5.70
C ILE A 242 3.71 -3.35 -5.14
N TYR A 243 4.69 -2.63 -5.70
CA TYR A 243 5.15 -1.33 -5.19
C TYR A 243 4.70 -0.14 -6.06
N GLY A 244 4.09 -0.41 -7.22
CA GLY A 244 3.61 0.59 -8.16
C GLY A 244 4.60 0.88 -9.30
N LYS A 245 4.09 1.37 -10.43
CA LYS A 245 4.89 1.72 -11.63
C LYS A 245 5.98 2.76 -11.37
N ASN A 246 5.81 3.58 -10.33
CA ASN A 246 6.73 4.64 -9.95
C ASN A 246 7.94 4.16 -9.12
N ALA A 247 7.88 2.94 -8.58
CA ALA A 247 8.98 2.33 -7.87
C ALA A 247 10.16 2.01 -8.80
N MET A 248 9.89 1.73 -10.08
CA MET A 248 10.92 1.55 -11.12
C MET A 248 10.39 2.03 -12.48
N ARG A 249 11.03 3.02 -13.09
CA ARG A 249 10.68 3.65 -14.38
C ARG A 249 11.87 3.65 -15.32
N ASN A 250 11.59 3.62 -16.62
CA ASN A 250 12.61 3.70 -17.69
C ASN A 250 13.79 2.74 -17.45
N TYR A 251 13.48 1.52 -17.00
CA TYR A 251 14.52 0.56 -16.66
C TYR A 251 15.16 -0.02 -17.92
N SER A 252 16.43 -0.40 -17.81
CA SER A 252 17.10 -1.22 -18.80
C SER A 252 17.65 -2.48 -18.15
N GLU A 253 17.71 -3.55 -18.93
CA GLU A 253 18.29 -4.82 -18.54
C GLU A 253 19.75 -4.84 -18.96
N VAL A 254 20.63 -5.17 -18.02
CA VAL A 254 22.07 -5.38 -18.24
C VAL A 254 22.43 -6.72 -17.63
N GLY A 255 23.39 -7.41 -18.23
CA GLY A 255 23.81 -8.70 -17.70
C GLY A 255 25.14 -9.14 -18.27
N ASN A 256 25.82 -10.00 -17.54
CA ASN A 256 27.11 -10.55 -17.95
C ASN A 256 27.30 -11.92 -17.30
N THR A 257 28.03 -12.80 -17.96
CA THR A 257 28.40 -14.11 -17.46
C THR A 257 29.92 -14.24 -17.51
N LYS A 258 30.56 -14.51 -16.37
CA LYS A 258 32.02 -14.67 -16.29
C LYS A 258 32.41 -15.66 -15.20
N ASP A 259 33.37 -16.54 -15.51
CA ASP A 259 33.97 -17.51 -14.58
C ASP A 259 32.95 -18.33 -13.77
N GLY A 260 31.83 -18.72 -14.40
CA GLY A 260 30.77 -19.52 -13.76
C GLY A 260 29.85 -18.72 -12.83
N VAL A 261 29.89 -17.38 -12.91
CA VAL A 261 28.93 -16.45 -12.31
C VAL A 261 28.13 -15.80 -13.42
N ASP A 262 26.81 -15.86 -13.34
CA ASP A 262 25.87 -15.13 -14.20
C ASP A 262 25.20 -14.04 -13.37
N ILE A 263 25.19 -12.80 -13.89
CA ILE A 263 24.50 -11.68 -13.28
C ILE A 263 23.55 -11.07 -14.30
N GLN A 264 22.27 -10.99 -13.94
CA GLN A 264 21.24 -10.25 -14.66
C GLN A 264 20.71 -9.14 -13.76
N MET A 265 20.65 -7.91 -14.26
CA MET A 265 20.25 -6.76 -13.48
C MET A 265 19.33 -5.84 -14.27
N ALA A 266 18.25 -5.41 -13.65
CA ALA A 266 17.43 -4.32 -14.14
C ALA A 266 17.73 -3.10 -13.27
N ILE A 267 18.13 -1.99 -13.90
CA ILE A 267 18.30 -0.71 -13.21
C ILE A 267 17.30 0.27 -13.82
N GLY A 268 16.60 1.03 -12.98
CA GLY A 268 15.65 2.04 -13.42
C GLY A 268 15.58 3.24 -12.48
N SER A 269 15.06 4.36 -12.98
CA SER A 269 14.78 5.54 -12.17
C SER A 269 13.61 5.28 -11.21
N ALA A 270 13.66 5.81 -10.00
CA ALA A 270 12.57 5.74 -9.04
C ALA A 270 12.08 7.16 -8.71
N LEU A 271 10.84 7.31 -8.24
CA LEU A 271 10.41 8.61 -7.69
C LEU A 271 11.06 8.89 -6.33
N VAL A 272 11.30 7.85 -5.57
CA VAL A 272 11.81 7.91 -4.19
C VAL A 272 13.06 7.05 -4.09
N ASP A 273 14.05 7.51 -3.34
CA ASP A 273 15.15 6.65 -2.92
C ASP A 273 14.69 5.75 -1.79
N ASN A 274 14.48 4.46 -2.07
CA ASN A 274 14.00 3.51 -1.08
C ASN A 274 14.86 2.25 -1.14
N LYS A 275 15.45 1.85 0.00
CA LYS A 275 16.26 0.62 0.08
C LYS A 275 15.47 -0.63 -0.32
N ARG A 276 14.14 -0.65 -0.14
CA ARG A 276 13.27 -1.77 -0.57
C ARG A 276 13.20 -1.92 -2.08
N TYR A 277 13.62 -0.91 -2.83
CA TYR A 277 13.65 -0.96 -4.30
C TYR A 277 14.97 -1.51 -4.83
N ARG A 278 15.75 -2.15 -3.96
CA ARG A 278 17.07 -2.73 -4.21
C ARG A 278 17.00 -4.23 -3.89
N ILE A 279 16.52 -5.00 -4.85
CA ILE A 279 16.24 -6.43 -4.66
C ILE A 279 17.41 -7.23 -5.21
N ILE A 280 17.95 -8.14 -4.40
CA ILE A 280 19.08 -8.97 -4.79
C ILE A 280 18.74 -10.43 -4.52
N TYR A 281 18.83 -11.26 -5.55
CA TYR A 281 18.68 -12.71 -5.46
C TYR A 281 20.02 -13.40 -5.73
N LEU A 282 20.38 -14.37 -4.89
CA LEU A 282 21.52 -15.27 -5.09
C LEU A 282 21.03 -16.72 -5.16
N ASN A 283 21.20 -17.37 -6.32
CA ASN A 283 20.80 -18.76 -6.57
C ASN A 283 19.36 -19.09 -6.13
N GLY A 284 18.39 -18.25 -6.49
CA GLY A 284 17.01 -18.48 -6.06
C GLY A 284 16.58 -17.70 -4.82
N ARG A 285 17.52 -17.24 -4.00
CA ARG A 285 17.20 -16.76 -2.64
C ARG A 285 17.36 -15.25 -2.49
N PRO A 286 16.38 -14.55 -1.90
CA PRO A 286 16.52 -13.14 -1.61
C PRO A 286 17.63 -12.92 -0.57
N LEU A 287 18.50 -11.95 -0.83
CA LEU A 287 19.45 -11.42 0.12
C LEU A 287 18.86 -10.14 0.72
N THR A 288 18.68 -10.12 2.05
CA THR A 288 18.17 -8.95 2.77
C THR A 288 19.24 -8.21 3.57
N GLU A 289 20.35 -8.89 3.89
CA GLU A 289 21.45 -8.38 4.71
C GLU A 289 22.76 -9.14 4.43
N GLY A 290 23.89 -8.59 4.89
CA GLY A 290 25.22 -9.22 4.85
C GLY A 290 26.14 -8.65 3.77
N ASP A 291 27.42 -9.05 3.82
CA ASP A 291 28.51 -8.43 3.03
C ASP A 291 28.19 -8.24 1.53
N ILE A 292 27.59 -9.26 0.90
CA ILE A 292 27.31 -9.23 -0.54
C ILE A 292 26.20 -8.23 -0.85
N TYR A 293 25.18 -8.17 0.01
CA TYR A 293 24.07 -7.23 -0.13
C TYR A 293 24.57 -5.80 0.01
N ASP A 294 25.28 -5.50 1.10
CA ASP A 294 25.80 -4.16 1.38
C ASP A 294 26.78 -3.69 0.30
N GLU A 295 27.60 -4.60 -0.22
CA GLU A 295 28.61 -4.28 -1.22
C GLU A 295 28.00 -4.01 -2.60
N ILE A 296 27.04 -4.80 -3.06
CA ILE A 296 26.34 -4.54 -4.33
C ILE A 296 25.64 -3.19 -4.26
N GLN A 297 24.92 -2.93 -3.15
CA GLN A 297 24.22 -1.67 -2.94
C GLN A 297 25.17 -0.47 -3.00
N SER A 298 26.30 -0.54 -2.28
CA SER A 298 27.31 0.53 -2.26
C SER A 298 27.89 0.79 -3.65
N ARG A 299 28.21 -0.27 -4.40
CA ARG A 299 28.80 -0.16 -5.74
C ARG A 299 27.86 0.47 -6.74
N VAL A 300 26.62 -0.03 -6.84
CA VAL A 300 25.62 0.56 -7.74
C VAL A 300 25.38 2.02 -7.39
N ARG A 301 25.30 2.36 -6.10
CA ARG A 301 25.14 3.75 -5.64
C ARG A 301 26.33 4.64 -6.00
N SER A 302 27.56 4.13 -5.90
CA SER A 302 28.78 4.89 -6.23
C SER A 302 28.86 5.29 -7.72
N LYS A 303 28.16 4.55 -8.59
CA LYS A 303 28.12 4.78 -10.03
C LYS A 303 26.89 5.56 -10.49
N ALA A 304 25.89 5.70 -9.64
CA ALA A 304 24.66 6.39 -9.97
C ALA A 304 24.87 7.92 -9.97
N PRO A 305 24.33 8.65 -10.97
CA PRO A 305 24.25 10.11 -10.90
C PRO A 305 23.30 10.56 -9.78
N ASP A 306 23.32 11.85 -9.43
CA ASP A 306 22.37 12.43 -8.47
C ASP A 306 20.91 12.13 -8.86
N GLY A 307 20.23 11.33 -8.05
CA GLY A 307 18.83 10.98 -8.27
C GLY A 307 18.42 9.65 -7.63
N ASN A 308 17.11 9.43 -7.63
CA ASN A 308 16.51 8.24 -7.03
C ASN A 308 16.48 7.11 -8.05
N PHE A 309 16.96 5.92 -7.68
CA PHE A 309 16.97 4.74 -8.54
C PHE A 309 16.57 3.48 -7.78
N SER A 310 16.21 2.47 -8.57
CA SER A 310 15.84 1.14 -8.14
C SER A 310 16.63 0.14 -8.96
N PHE A 311 16.92 -1.02 -8.37
CA PHE A 311 17.51 -2.11 -9.11
C PHE A 311 17.05 -3.48 -8.60
N ILE A 312 16.99 -4.43 -9.52
CA ILE A 312 16.70 -5.83 -9.25
C ILE A 312 17.84 -6.64 -9.85
N THR A 313 18.54 -7.42 -9.03
CA THR A 313 19.71 -8.20 -9.43
C THR A 313 19.48 -9.68 -9.16
N PHE A 314 19.72 -10.52 -10.17
CA PHE A 314 19.83 -11.96 -10.06
C PHE A 314 21.28 -12.37 -10.22
N ILE A 315 21.77 -13.18 -9.30
CA ILE A 315 23.12 -13.74 -9.33
C ILE A 315 22.97 -15.26 -9.29
N GLU A 316 23.47 -15.94 -10.32
CA GLU A 316 23.60 -17.39 -10.35
C GLU A 316 25.09 -17.76 -10.32
N CYS A 317 25.45 -18.73 -9.48
CA CYS A 317 26.81 -19.23 -9.41
C CYS A 317 26.83 -20.75 -9.16
N ASN A 318 27.91 -21.41 -9.56
CA ASN A 318 28.04 -22.85 -9.43
C ASN A 318 27.86 -23.32 -7.96
N ARG A 319 27.07 -24.40 -7.77
CA ARG A 319 26.72 -25.00 -6.46
C ARG A 319 27.94 -25.38 -5.61
N VAL A 320 29.10 -25.64 -6.21
CA VAL A 320 30.36 -25.91 -5.48
C VAL A 320 30.73 -24.74 -4.56
N HIS A 321 30.33 -23.51 -4.90
CA HIS A 321 30.63 -22.29 -4.16
C HIS A 321 29.51 -21.86 -3.20
N TYR A 322 28.38 -22.58 -3.15
CA TYR A 322 27.16 -22.16 -2.47
C TYR A 322 26.67 -23.18 -1.42
N ASN A 323 26.40 -22.72 -0.21
CA ASN A 323 25.79 -23.52 0.85
C ASN A 323 24.26 -23.40 0.80
N VAL A 324 23.62 -24.38 0.17
CA VAL A 324 22.15 -24.47 0.07
C VAL A 324 21.48 -24.52 1.45
N SER A 325 22.12 -25.05 2.49
CA SER A 325 21.52 -25.14 3.83
C SER A 325 21.51 -23.81 4.58
N LEU A 326 22.53 -22.97 4.36
CA LEU A 326 22.69 -21.68 5.04
C LEU A 326 22.29 -20.47 4.18
N GLY A 327 22.05 -20.66 2.87
CA GLY A 327 21.78 -19.56 1.96
C GLY A 327 22.98 -18.62 1.74
N SER A 328 24.19 -19.10 2.00
CA SER A 328 25.44 -18.32 2.00
C SER A 328 26.54 -19.00 1.18
N LEU A 329 27.59 -18.26 0.80
CA LEU A 329 28.74 -18.82 0.09
C LEU A 329 29.61 -19.72 1.00
N ARG A 330 30.29 -20.74 0.43
CA ARG A 330 31.16 -21.68 1.16
C ARG A 330 32.64 -21.27 1.18
N GLY A 331 33.23 -21.19 2.38
CA GLY A 331 34.68 -21.39 2.63
C GLY A 331 35.67 -20.58 1.80
N SER A 332 36.81 -21.17 1.42
CA SER A 332 37.91 -20.49 0.69
C SER A 332 37.58 -20.07 -0.75
N ALA A 333 36.53 -20.63 -1.36
CA ALA A 333 36.06 -20.23 -2.69
C ALA A 333 35.26 -18.90 -2.68
N THR A 334 34.92 -18.40 -1.49
CA THR A 334 34.13 -17.18 -1.28
C THR A 334 34.82 -15.93 -1.80
N ALA A 335 36.15 -15.82 -1.67
CA ALA A 335 36.88 -14.60 -2.02
C ALA A 335 36.93 -14.37 -3.55
N LYS A 336 37.17 -15.44 -4.33
CA LYS A 336 37.22 -15.36 -5.79
C LYS A 336 35.84 -15.02 -6.37
N VAL A 337 34.79 -15.71 -5.93
CA VAL A 337 33.41 -15.44 -6.37
C VAL A 337 32.94 -14.05 -5.94
N LYS A 338 33.22 -13.63 -4.70
CA LYS A 338 32.94 -12.26 -4.26
C LYS A 338 33.67 -11.24 -5.13
N LYS A 339 34.97 -11.45 -5.41
CA LYS A 339 35.76 -10.56 -6.29
C LYS A 339 35.16 -10.46 -7.69
N GLU A 340 34.70 -11.58 -8.24
CA GLU A 340 34.09 -11.60 -9.57
C GLU A 340 32.75 -10.87 -9.59
N ILE A 341 31.87 -11.16 -8.62
CA ILE A 341 30.60 -10.43 -8.45
C ILE A 341 30.84 -8.92 -8.37
N ARG A 342 31.85 -8.49 -7.59
CA ARG A 342 32.21 -7.06 -7.47
C ARG A 342 32.58 -6.46 -8.82
N SER A 343 33.50 -7.09 -9.55
CA SER A 343 33.98 -6.60 -10.85
C SER A 343 32.85 -6.54 -11.87
N MET A 344 31.97 -7.53 -11.89
CA MET A 344 30.84 -7.58 -12.81
C MET A 344 29.80 -6.50 -12.48
N ILE A 345 29.44 -6.31 -11.20
CA ILE A 345 28.48 -5.28 -10.78
C ILE A 345 29.01 -3.87 -11.10
N ASP A 346 30.29 -3.60 -10.85
CA ASP A 346 30.91 -2.32 -11.22
C ASP A 346 30.79 -2.06 -12.72
N GLY A 347 31.13 -3.05 -13.55
CA GLY A 347 31.04 -2.96 -15.00
C GLY A 347 29.62 -2.71 -15.49
N LEU A 348 28.65 -3.49 -14.98
CA LEU A 348 27.24 -3.38 -15.36
C LEU A 348 26.61 -2.05 -14.94
N ALA A 349 26.89 -1.59 -13.72
CA ALA A 349 26.41 -0.29 -13.26
C ALA A 349 27.03 0.84 -14.08
N GLN A 350 28.33 0.80 -14.34
CA GLN A 350 29.03 1.78 -15.17
C GLN A 350 28.47 1.80 -16.61
N GLU A 351 28.24 0.63 -17.21
CA GLU A 351 27.67 0.51 -18.54
C GLU A 351 26.27 1.15 -18.60
N TYR A 352 25.41 0.86 -17.62
CA TYR A 352 24.06 1.40 -17.59
C TYR A 352 24.06 2.93 -17.44
N PHE A 353 24.80 3.46 -16.46
CA PHE A 353 24.80 4.90 -16.18
C PHE A 353 25.55 5.71 -17.24
N SER A 354 26.54 5.14 -17.92
CA SER A 354 27.23 5.83 -19.04
C SER A 354 26.40 5.88 -20.33
N LYS A 355 25.59 4.84 -20.62
CA LYS A 355 24.73 4.79 -21.82
C LYS A 355 23.49 5.70 -21.73
N GLN A 356 23.05 6.04 -20.53
CA GLN A 356 21.94 6.96 -20.35
C GLN A 356 22.46 8.40 -20.46
N ASN A 357 22.14 9.11 -21.56
CA ASN A 357 22.48 10.53 -21.73
C ASN A 357 22.30 11.30 -20.42
N SER A 358 23.33 12.04 -19.99
CA SER A 358 23.30 12.88 -18.78
C SER A 358 22.07 13.79 -18.74
N ASP A 359 21.62 14.26 -19.92
CA ASP A 359 20.44 15.11 -20.08
C ASP A 359 19.13 14.40 -19.72
N ARG A 360 19.03 13.07 -19.88
CA ARG A 360 17.82 12.31 -19.52
C ARG A 360 17.67 12.14 -18.00
N TRP A 361 18.80 12.09 -17.28
CA TRP A 361 18.84 12.12 -15.81
C TRP A 361 18.71 13.54 -15.25
N LEU A 362 19.27 14.55 -15.93
CA LEU A 362 19.02 15.97 -15.64
C LEU A 362 17.55 16.34 -15.88
N HIS A 363 16.91 15.80 -16.91
CA HIS A 363 15.47 15.94 -17.11
C HIS A 363 14.63 15.12 -16.13
N LEU A 364 15.20 14.11 -15.46
CA LEU A 364 14.57 13.50 -14.27
C LEU A 364 14.62 14.44 -13.06
N LYS A 365 15.65 15.31 -12.93
CA LYS A 365 15.61 16.43 -11.98
C LYS A 365 14.46 17.40 -12.26
N SER A 366 14.07 17.60 -13.53
CA SER A 366 12.87 18.39 -13.90
C SER A 366 11.56 17.61 -13.91
N ASP A 367 11.56 16.30 -14.20
CA ASP A 367 10.37 15.44 -14.20
C ASP A 367 9.90 15.10 -12.78
N HIS A 368 10.77 15.21 -11.76
CA HIS A 368 10.34 15.28 -10.36
C HIS A 368 9.34 16.43 -10.12
N TYR A 369 9.36 17.45 -10.99
CA TYR A 369 8.52 18.64 -10.93
C TYR A 369 7.72 18.86 -12.22
N ASP A 370 7.51 17.85 -13.07
CA ASP A 370 6.64 18.06 -14.25
C ASP A 370 5.21 18.28 -13.76
N LEU A 371 4.86 19.55 -13.60
CA LEU A 371 3.56 20.08 -13.18
C LEU A 371 2.41 19.59 -14.09
N ARG A 372 2.73 18.99 -15.25
CA ARG A 372 1.75 18.31 -16.11
C ARG A 372 1.26 16.97 -15.52
N ARG A 373 2.03 16.34 -14.63
CA ARG A 373 1.73 15.05 -13.99
C ARG A 373 1.15 15.16 -12.57
N VAL A 374 1.28 16.31 -11.92
CA VAL A 374 0.45 16.60 -10.75
C VAL A 374 -1.00 16.43 -11.21
N GLN A 375 -1.79 15.68 -10.46
CA GLN A 375 -3.22 15.59 -10.72
C GLN A 375 -3.75 17.03 -10.68
N LYS A 376 -3.87 17.67 -11.85
CA LYS A 376 -4.37 19.02 -11.93
C LYS A 376 -5.76 18.93 -11.32
N LEU A 377 -5.98 19.71 -10.26
CA LEU A 377 -7.35 19.97 -9.83
C LEU A 377 -8.11 20.38 -11.09
N PRO A 378 -9.32 19.84 -11.30
CA PRO A 378 -10.04 19.98 -12.56
C PRO A 378 -10.00 21.43 -13.02
N GLU A 379 -9.78 21.66 -14.32
CA GLU A 379 -9.94 23.01 -14.88
C GLU A 379 -11.28 23.54 -14.38
N SER A 380 -11.31 24.78 -13.90
CA SER A 380 -12.51 25.41 -13.39
C SER A 380 -13.48 25.65 -14.55
N ARG A 381 -14.20 24.59 -14.90
CA ARG A 381 -15.31 24.49 -15.82
C ARG A 381 -16.43 23.76 -15.11
N LEU A 382 -17.61 24.33 -15.13
CA LEU A 382 -18.81 23.67 -14.64
C LEU A 382 -19.56 23.08 -15.83
N PHE A 383 -19.80 21.77 -15.79
CA PHE A 383 -20.76 21.09 -16.65
C PHE A 383 -21.99 20.78 -15.80
N ALA A 384 -23.03 21.60 -15.93
CA ALA A 384 -24.27 21.38 -15.19
C ALA A 384 -25.22 20.52 -16.03
N ARG A 385 -25.60 19.35 -15.50
CA ARG A 385 -26.74 18.58 -15.99
C ARG A 385 -27.75 18.48 -14.85
N SER A 386 -28.72 19.40 -14.83
CA SER A 386 -29.84 19.29 -13.90
C SER A 386 -30.90 18.36 -14.48
N LYS A 387 -31.32 17.36 -13.71
CA LYS A 387 -32.51 16.55 -14.05
C LYS A 387 -33.82 17.33 -13.86
N TYR A 388 -33.77 18.46 -13.15
CA TYR A 388 -34.93 19.28 -12.81
C TYR A 388 -35.11 20.47 -13.77
N PHE A 389 -34.07 20.86 -14.50
CA PHE A 389 -34.08 22.00 -15.42
C PHE A 389 -33.60 21.55 -16.80
N SER A 390 -34.50 20.97 -17.60
CA SER A 390 -34.22 20.47 -18.96
C SER A 390 -33.56 21.51 -19.86
N ASP A 391 -33.93 22.78 -19.68
CA ASP A 391 -33.53 23.90 -20.53
C ASP A 391 -32.11 24.38 -20.23
N THR A 392 -31.47 23.77 -19.22
CA THR A 392 -30.06 23.99 -18.85
C THR A 392 -29.16 22.82 -19.25
N CYS A 393 -29.70 21.79 -19.92
CA CYS A 393 -28.93 20.65 -20.41
C CYS A 393 -27.88 21.11 -21.42
N GLY A 394 -26.61 21.06 -21.02
CA GLY A 394 -25.48 21.51 -21.86
C GLY A 394 -24.90 22.86 -21.45
N PHE A 395 -25.39 23.46 -20.36
CA PHE A 395 -24.76 24.66 -19.80
C PHE A 395 -23.30 24.37 -19.40
N GLU A 396 -22.38 24.99 -20.11
CA GLU A 396 -20.94 25.01 -19.82
C GLU A 396 -20.49 26.44 -19.60
N ILE A 397 -19.76 26.68 -18.51
CA ILE A 397 -19.10 27.96 -18.30
C ILE A 397 -17.70 27.79 -17.74
N SER A 398 -16.76 28.55 -18.32
CA SER A 398 -15.40 28.69 -17.81
C SER A 398 -15.31 29.89 -16.87
N LYS A 399 -14.36 29.84 -15.93
CA LYS A 399 -14.08 30.94 -14.99
C LYS A 399 -13.92 32.30 -15.70
N LEU A 400 -13.16 32.37 -16.79
CA LEU A 400 -12.90 33.63 -17.52
C LEU A 400 -14.17 34.21 -18.15
N LYS A 401 -15.00 33.36 -18.77
CA LYS A 401 -16.28 33.80 -19.36
C LYS A 401 -17.27 34.26 -18.29
N ALA A 402 -17.31 33.57 -17.15
CA ALA A 402 -18.18 33.93 -16.03
C ALA A 402 -17.85 35.33 -15.47
N ILE A 403 -16.56 35.67 -15.32
CA ILE A 403 -16.15 36.98 -14.78
C ILE A 403 -16.64 38.15 -15.64
N GLN A 404 -16.64 37.99 -16.97
CA GLN A 404 -16.94 39.08 -17.90
C GLN A 404 -18.44 39.36 -18.05
N ASN A 405 -19.28 38.34 -17.86
CA ASN A 405 -20.69 38.38 -18.27
C ASN A 405 -21.68 38.13 -17.13
N LEU A 406 -21.24 38.24 -15.87
CA LEU A 406 -22.07 37.99 -14.69
C LEU A 406 -22.58 39.29 -14.09
N THR A 407 -23.91 39.40 -13.95
CA THR A 407 -24.58 40.50 -13.24
C THR A 407 -25.35 39.97 -12.04
N VAL A 408 -25.06 40.47 -10.84
CA VAL A 408 -25.81 40.12 -9.63
C VAL A 408 -27.18 40.79 -9.65
N VAL A 409 -28.24 40.00 -9.51
CA VAL A 409 -29.62 40.47 -9.42
C VAL A 409 -29.92 40.87 -7.97
N ASN A 410 -30.02 39.89 -7.06
CA ASN A 410 -30.21 40.10 -5.62
C ASN A 410 -30.02 38.77 -4.85
N GLN A 411 -30.07 38.84 -3.51
CA GLN A 411 -30.17 37.66 -2.65
C GLN A 411 -31.61 37.10 -2.66
N VAL A 412 -31.74 35.77 -2.62
CA VAL A 412 -33.00 35.02 -2.56
C VAL A 412 -32.97 34.05 -1.37
N ASP A 413 -34.07 33.99 -0.61
CA ASP A 413 -34.27 33.12 0.55
C ASP A 413 -33.14 33.19 1.61
N ARG A 414 -32.38 34.28 1.66
CA ARG A 414 -31.18 34.47 2.51
C ARG A 414 -30.14 33.34 2.38
N LYS A 415 -30.14 32.64 1.25
CA LYS A 415 -29.31 31.45 1.00
C LYS A 415 -28.63 31.52 -0.36
N PHE A 416 -29.34 32.04 -1.35
CA PHE A 416 -28.86 32.06 -2.73
C PHE A 416 -28.61 33.48 -3.19
N ILE A 417 -27.60 33.66 -4.02
CA ILE A 417 -27.36 34.89 -4.76
C ILE A 417 -27.77 34.61 -6.21
N LEU A 418 -28.77 35.35 -6.67
CA LEU A 418 -29.27 35.20 -8.03
C LEU A 418 -28.46 36.09 -8.97
N CYS A 419 -27.95 35.50 -10.04
CA CYS A 419 -27.11 36.14 -11.02
C CYS A 419 -27.63 35.88 -12.42
N LYS A 420 -27.47 36.86 -13.30
CA LYS A 420 -27.64 36.70 -14.74
C LYS A 420 -26.27 36.47 -15.37
N ILE A 421 -26.14 35.46 -16.21
CA ILE A 421 -24.91 35.12 -16.92
C ILE A 421 -25.20 35.05 -18.42
N THR A 422 -24.41 35.75 -19.22
CA THR A 422 -24.50 35.69 -20.69
C THR A 422 -23.36 34.84 -21.24
N ASN A 423 -23.70 33.82 -22.06
CA ASN A 423 -22.73 33.01 -22.80
C ASN A 423 -23.11 32.99 -24.30
N GLN A 424 -22.31 32.31 -25.12
CA GLN A 424 -22.54 32.13 -26.56
C GLN A 424 -23.93 31.52 -26.86
N ASP A 425 -24.44 30.69 -25.95
CA ASP A 425 -25.74 30.02 -26.08
C ASP A 425 -26.93 30.84 -25.56
N GLY A 426 -26.73 32.08 -25.13
CA GLY A 426 -27.79 32.97 -24.61
C GLY A 426 -27.60 33.41 -23.16
N GLU A 427 -28.64 34.01 -22.59
CA GLU A 427 -28.67 34.50 -21.22
C GLU A 427 -29.28 33.45 -20.29
N TYR A 428 -28.68 33.27 -19.12
CA TYR A 428 -29.09 32.28 -18.13
C TYR A 428 -29.29 32.94 -16.77
N LEU A 429 -30.30 32.47 -16.06
CA LEU A 429 -30.51 32.76 -14.66
C LEU A 429 -29.84 31.67 -13.82
N VAL A 430 -29.01 32.08 -12.88
CA VAL A 430 -28.14 31.18 -12.12
C VAL A 430 -28.18 31.52 -10.64
N ALA A 431 -28.33 30.51 -9.79
CA ALA A 431 -28.28 30.66 -8.33
C ALA A 431 -26.93 30.20 -7.78
N PHE A 432 -26.31 31.04 -6.95
CA PHE A 432 -25.11 30.71 -6.20
C PHE A 432 -25.47 30.44 -4.74
N ASP A 433 -25.05 29.30 -4.19
CA ASP A 433 -25.21 29.01 -2.76
C ASP A 433 -24.20 29.85 -1.97
N GLN A 434 -24.69 30.83 -1.21
CA GLN A 434 -23.85 31.79 -0.51
C GLN A 434 -22.88 31.12 0.47
N HIS A 435 -23.32 30.03 1.12
CA HIS A 435 -22.51 29.32 2.09
C HIS A 435 -21.40 28.54 1.38
N ALA A 436 -21.75 27.82 0.32
CA ALA A 436 -20.79 27.11 -0.53
C ALA A 436 -19.73 28.06 -1.13
N CYS A 437 -20.14 29.25 -1.57
CA CYS A 437 -19.24 30.29 -2.07
C CYS A 437 -18.26 30.76 -1.00
N GLN A 438 -18.77 31.08 0.20
CA GLN A 438 -17.94 31.54 1.31
C GLN A 438 -16.96 30.46 1.78
N GLU A 439 -17.39 29.20 1.84
CA GLU A 439 -16.52 28.05 2.17
C GLU A 439 -15.31 27.98 1.23
N ARG A 440 -15.54 28.16 -0.08
CA ARG A 440 -14.48 28.14 -1.09
C ARG A 440 -13.51 29.30 -0.92
N ILE A 441 -14.03 30.53 -0.82
CA ILE A 441 -13.22 31.75 -0.65
C ILE A 441 -12.33 31.62 0.59
N ASN A 442 -12.90 31.18 1.70
CA ASN A 442 -12.17 31.01 2.95
C ASN A 442 -11.13 29.90 2.84
N LEU A 443 -11.46 28.76 2.22
CA LEU A 443 -10.51 27.65 2.06
C LEU A 443 -9.27 28.06 1.25
N GLU A 444 -9.47 28.73 0.12
CA GLU A 444 -8.34 29.15 -0.73
C GLU A 444 -7.49 30.24 -0.08
N LYS A 445 -8.11 31.19 0.65
CA LYS A 445 -7.37 32.15 1.47
C LYS A 445 -6.50 31.45 2.51
N ILE A 446 -7.05 30.46 3.23
CA ILE A 446 -6.30 29.65 4.20
C ILE A 446 -5.13 28.92 3.55
N TYR A 447 -5.32 28.34 2.36
CA TYR A 447 -4.22 27.70 1.64
C TYR A 447 -3.13 28.70 1.24
N GLN A 448 -3.49 29.86 0.70
CA GLN A 448 -2.52 30.89 0.32
C GLN A 448 -1.74 31.40 1.52
N GLU A 449 -2.39 31.63 2.66
CA GLU A 449 -1.74 32.05 3.91
C GLU A 449 -0.74 31.00 4.41
N MET A 450 -1.12 29.72 4.37
CA MET A 450 -0.25 28.61 4.74
C MET A 450 1.05 28.58 3.90
N PHE A 451 0.99 28.90 2.60
CA PHE A 451 2.20 28.93 1.77
C PHE A 451 2.99 30.25 1.85
N LYS A 452 2.42 31.31 2.46
CA LYS A 452 3.10 32.61 2.65
C LYS A 452 3.80 32.74 4.01
N MET A 453 3.27 32.11 5.05
CA MET A 453 3.76 32.22 6.42
C MET A 453 4.37 30.90 6.90
N ASN A 454 5.33 30.99 7.84
CA ASN A 454 5.83 29.79 8.51
C ASN A 454 4.77 29.28 9.48
N PHE A 455 3.99 28.26 9.07
CA PHE A 455 2.91 27.67 9.87
C PHE A 455 3.41 26.64 10.89
N LYS A 456 4.73 26.43 10.99
CA LYS A 456 5.37 25.43 11.85
C LYS A 456 5.37 25.92 13.31
N CYS A 457 4.88 25.09 14.21
CA CYS A 457 4.81 25.39 15.63
C CYS A 457 5.41 24.23 16.44
N LYS A 458 6.17 24.56 17.49
CA LYS A 458 6.72 23.55 18.41
C LYS A 458 5.62 22.99 19.29
N LEU A 459 5.68 21.69 19.54
CA LEU A 459 4.80 21.01 20.48
C LEU A 459 5.34 21.20 21.90
N ASP A 460 4.48 21.63 22.82
CA ASP A 460 4.81 21.69 24.24
C ASP A 460 5.17 20.29 24.79
N ASN A 461 4.47 19.27 24.29
CA ASN A 461 4.70 17.87 24.61
C ASN A 461 5.00 17.09 23.33
N PRO A 462 6.25 16.62 23.11
CA PRO A 462 6.60 15.82 21.94
C PRO A 462 5.76 14.54 21.82
N LEU A 463 5.24 14.27 20.62
CA LEU A 463 4.41 13.08 20.39
C LEU A 463 5.28 11.89 20.01
N ARG A 464 5.27 10.84 20.84
CA ARG A 464 6.04 9.62 20.58
C ARG A 464 5.44 8.83 19.41
N MET A 465 6.29 8.46 18.45
CA MET A 465 5.94 7.60 17.31
C MET A 465 6.34 6.14 17.59
N GLN A 466 5.51 5.17 17.20
CA GLN A 466 5.87 3.75 17.21
C GLN A 466 5.99 3.26 15.77
N LEU A 467 7.22 3.34 15.27
CA LEU A 467 7.56 2.98 13.90
C LEU A 467 8.11 1.56 13.85
N ASN A 468 7.67 0.77 12.87
CA ASN A 468 8.40 -0.43 12.47
C ASN A 468 9.72 -0.02 11.79
N GLU A 469 10.69 -0.93 11.63
CA GLU A 469 11.99 -0.61 11.00
C GLU A 469 11.79 0.05 9.62
N GLU A 470 10.81 -0.45 8.89
CA GLU A 470 10.36 0.09 7.61
C GLU A 470 10.01 1.58 7.64
N ALA A 471 9.14 2.01 8.55
CA ALA A 471 8.73 3.41 8.68
C ALA A 471 9.83 4.29 9.29
N LYS A 472 10.82 3.71 9.99
CA LYS A 472 11.99 4.46 10.46
C LYS A 472 12.90 4.86 9.30
N ASP A 473 13.14 3.95 8.35
CA ASP A 473 13.90 4.26 7.14
C ASP A 473 13.14 5.31 6.30
N GLU A 474 11.84 5.14 6.07
CA GLU A 474 11.02 6.10 5.32
C GLU A 474 11.01 7.49 5.96
N LEU A 475 10.98 7.58 7.30
CA LEU A 475 11.01 8.86 7.99
C LEU A 475 12.32 9.61 7.74
N VAL A 476 13.44 8.89 7.64
CA VAL A 476 14.75 9.47 7.27
C VAL A 476 14.74 9.87 5.80
N ASP A 477 14.30 8.97 4.92
CA ASP A 477 14.28 9.19 3.47
C ASP A 477 13.39 10.39 3.07
N PHE A 478 12.29 10.63 3.80
CA PHE A 478 11.33 11.70 3.52
C PHE A 478 11.41 12.92 4.43
N GLN A 479 12.48 13.06 5.22
CA GLN A 479 12.57 14.11 6.23
C GLN A 479 12.33 15.52 5.64
N GLU A 480 12.95 15.85 4.49
CA GLU A 480 12.75 17.15 3.84
C GLU A 480 11.29 17.41 3.46
N THR A 481 10.60 16.40 2.94
CA THR A 481 9.18 16.50 2.56
C THR A 481 8.28 16.62 3.77
N LEU A 482 8.56 15.88 4.85
CA LEU A 482 7.83 16.01 6.11
C LEU A 482 7.99 17.42 6.68
N GLU A 483 9.21 17.95 6.70
CA GLU A 483 9.50 19.30 7.17
C GLU A 483 8.84 20.38 6.30
N PHE A 484 8.72 20.17 4.99
CA PHE A 484 7.96 21.04 4.09
C PHE A 484 6.49 21.15 4.51
N TRP A 485 5.86 20.04 4.92
CA TRP A 485 4.49 20.00 5.44
C TRP A 485 4.38 20.32 6.94
N GLY A 486 5.46 20.84 7.53
CA GLY A 486 5.53 21.29 8.91
C GLY A 486 5.61 20.15 9.94
N ILE A 487 6.01 18.96 9.54
CA ILE A 487 6.19 17.80 10.41
C ILE A 487 7.69 17.65 10.69
N LYS A 488 8.13 17.98 11.90
CA LYS A 488 9.52 17.79 12.31
C LYS A 488 9.61 16.69 13.35
N THR A 489 10.56 15.79 13.16
CA THR A 489 10.78 14.66 14.05
C THR A 489 12.20 14.63 14.59
N VAL A 490 12.38 14.03 15.75
CA VAL A 490 13.69 13.83 16.38
C VAL A 490 13.80 12.38 16.86
N LYS A 491 14.98 11.80 16.69
CA LYS A 491 15.33 10.50 17.26
C LYS A 491 15.97 10.70 18.62
N ASN A 492 15.49 9.99 19.64
CA ASN A 492 16.10 9.92 20.96
C ASN A 492 16.24 8.44 21.37
N GLY A 493 17.46 7.93 21.35
CA GLY A 493 17.76 6.51 21.50
C GLY A 493 17.10 5.67 20.40
N ALA A 494 16.29 4.69 20.79
CA ALA A 494 15.52 3.83 19.88
C ALA A 494 14.15 4.41 19.46
N ASN A 495 13.75 5.55 20.03
CA ASN A 495 12.41 6.12 19.84
C ASN A 495 12.45 7.35 18.94
N TYR A 496 11.35 7.58 18.22
CA TYR A 496 11.13 8.77 17.39
C TYR A 496 10.01 9.61 17.99
N TYR A 497 10.16 10.94 17.92
CA TYR A 497 9.21 11.90 18.46
C TYR A 497 8.92 12.98 17.43
N ILE A 498 7.66 13.40 17.33
CA ILE A 498 7.26 14.60 16.61
C ILE A 498 7.43 15.79 17.55
N ILE A 499 8.16 16.81 17.11
CA ILE A 499 8.48 18.01 17.90
C ILE A 499 7.90 19.29 17.31
N GLU A 500 7.58 19.31 16.01
CA GLU A 500 6.90 20.43 15.37
C GLU A 500 5.77 19.90 14.49
N LEU A 501 4.64 20.59 14.53
CA LEU A 501 3.46 20.38 13.70
C LEU A 501 2.90 21.73 13.24
N PRO A 502 2.05 21.76 12.20
CA PRO A 502 1.31 22.98 11.87
C PRO A 502 0.43 23.45 13.01
N GLU A 503 0.37 24.76 13.25
CA GLU A 503 -0.46 25.33 14.33
C GLU A 503 -1.94 24.91 14.23
N PHE A 504 -2.49 24.81 13.01
CA PHE A 504 -3.87 24.37 12.81
C PHE A 504 -4.10 22.89 13.18
N VAL A 505 -3.05 22.06 13.13
CA VAL A 505 -3.10 20.67 13.60
C VAL A 505 -3.06 20.64 15.12
N ILE A 506 -2.15 21.41 15.74
CA ILE A 506 -2.03 21.51 17.20
C ILE A 506 -3.36 21.96 17.83
N LYS A 507 -3.95 23.05 17.30
CA LYS A 507 -5.27 23.54 17.76
C LYS A 507 -6.38 22.50 17.64
N ALA A 508 -6.31 21.62 16.63
CA ALA A 508 -7.27 20.53 16.45
C ALA A 508 -7.07 19.36 17.44
N ILE A 509 -5.87 19.20 18.01
CA ILE A 509 -5.58 18.29 19.12
C ILE A 509 -6.18 18.85 20.41
N ASP A 510 -5.90 20.12 20.71
CA ASP A 510 -6.25 20.76 21.99
C ASP A 510 -7.74 20.90 22.24
N THR A 511 -8.54 21.00 21.16
CA THR A 511 -10.00 21.08 21.27
C THR A 511 -10.65 19.78 21.74
N LYS A 512 -9.87 18.71 22.03
CA LYS A 512 -10.26 17.43 22.69
C LYS A 512 -11.46 16.67 22.11
N SER A 513 -11.99 17.09 20.97
CA SER A 513 -13.25 16.58 20.41
C SER A 513 -13.10 15.89 19.05
N VAL A 514 -11.89 15.80 18.46
CA VAL A 514 -11.75 15.23 17.09
C VAL A 514 -10.42 14.51 16.77
N LEU A 515 -9.27 14.88 17.35
CA LEU A 515 -7.97 14.29 17.02
C LEU A 515 -7.21 13.79 18.26
N CYS A 516 -6.84 12.51 18.26
CA CYS A 516 -5.87 11.93 19.19
C CYS A 516 -4.46 11.92 18.55
N PRO A 517 -3.38 11.96 19.36
CA PRO A 517 -2.00 11.88 18.89
C PRO A 517 -1.72 10.70 17.95
N GLU A 518 -2.35 9.56 18.18
CA GLU A 518 -2.13 8.36 17.40
C GLU A 518 -2.76 8.44 15.99
N LYS A 519 -3.82 9.25 15.82
CA LYS A 519 -4.38 9.53 14.48
C LYS A 519 -3.43 10.38 13.66
N ILE A 520 -2.67 11.28 14.30
CA ILE A 520 -1.61 12.06 13.65
C ILE A 520 -0.47 11.13 13.22
N GLU A 521 -0.02 10.27 14.13
CA GLU A 521 1.00 9.26 13.81
C GLU A 521 0.56 8.37 12.62
N SER A 522 -0.67 7.85 12.66
CA SER A 522 -1.22 7.02 11.58
C SER A 522 -1.31 7.76 10.25
N GLU A 523 -1.66 9.04 10.27
CA GLU A 523 -1.68 9.85 9.05
C GLU A 523 -0.27 10.06 8.51
N ILE A 524 0.71 10.37 9.36
CA ILE A 524 2.10 10.59 8.92
C ILE A 524 2.66 9.30 8.32
N CYS A 525 2.41 8.15 8.95
CA CYS A 525 2.78 6.85 8.37
C CYS A 525 2.09 6.59 7.03
N GLN A 526 0.79 6.88 6.91
CA GLN A 526 0.07 6.73 5.64
C GLN A 526 0.60 7.69 4.57
N PHE A 527 1.01 8.89 4.96
CA PHE A 527 1.62 9.88 4.07
C PHE A 527 3.01 9.44 3.59
N MET A 528 3.85 8.88 4.46
CA MET A 528 5.12 8.26 4.09
C MET A 528 4.92 7.08 3.13
N GLU A 529 3.93 6.22 3.38
CA GLU A 529 3.58 5.12 2.46
C GLU A 529 3.05 5.64 1.10
N ASP A 530 2.29 6.75 1.10
CA ASP A 530 1.85 7.43 -0.13
C ASP A 530 3.05 8.00 -0.92
N LEU A 531 4.06 8.55 -0.23
CA LEU A 531 5.31 8.99 -0.84
C LEU A 531 6.10 7.79 -1.38
N ALA A 532 6.32 6.76 -0.55
CA ALA A 532 7.06 5.54 -0.92
C ALA A 532 6.47 4.89 -2.17
N SER A 533 5.16 4.65 -2.18
CA SER A 533 4.45 4.07 -3.34
C SER A 533 4.37 4.99 -4.56
N GLY A 534 4.85 6.24 -4.46
CA GLY A 534 4.79 7.23 -5.52
C GLY A 534 3.35 7.68 -5.85
N ARG A 535 2.41 7.52 -4.91
CA ARG A 535 1.08 8.17 -4.96
C ARG A 535 1.19 9.67 -4.71
N LYS A 536 2.21 10.08 -3.97
CA LYS A 536 2.58 11.47 -3.72
C LYS A 536 4.05 11.70 -4.07
N PHE A 537 4.39 12.96 -4.33
CA PHE A 537 5.74 13.34 -4.73
C PHE A 537 6.52 13.94 -3.56
N GLU A 538 7.83 13.69 -3.57
CA GLU A 538 8.80 14.29 -2.66
C GLU A 538 8.93 15.80 -2.96
N MET A 539 8.95 16.62 -1.91
CA MET A 539 9.12 18.06 -1.99
C MET A 539 10.57 18.41 -1.61
N LYS A 540 11.27 19.18 -2.45
CA LYS A 540 12.59 19.74 -2.10
C LYS A 540 12.52 21.25 -1.93
N VAL A 541 13.31 21.75 -1.00
CA VAL A 541 13.41 23.17 -0.68
C VAL A 541 14.01 23.94 -1.86
N GLY A 542 13.43 25.10 -2.21
CA GLY A 542 13.99 26.03 -3.20
C GLY A 542 13.33 26.04 -4.59
N VAL A 543 12.38 25.16 -4.87
CA VAL A 543 11.62 25.19 -6.13
C VAL A 543 10.33 25.99 -5.94
N SER A 544 10.13 27.02 -6.77
CA SER A 544 8.88 27.80 -6.81
C SER A 544 7.77 26.95 -7.39
N HIS A 545 6.76 26.65 -6.57
CA HIS A 545 5.62 25.82 -6.95
C HIS A 545 4.33 26.62 -6.82
N ASN A 546 3.38 26.39 -7.72
CA ASN A 546 2.03 26.92 -7.57
C ASN A 546 1.37 26.24 -6.37
N TRP A 547 0.97 27.01 -5.35
CA TRP A 547 0.29 26.50 -4.16
C TRP A 547 -0.91 25.60 -4.52
N TRP A 548 -1.62 25.92 -5.61
CA TRP A 548 -2.78 25.17 -6.08
C TRP A 548 -2.45 23.72 -6.46
N THR A 549 -1.31 23.51 -7.12
CA THR A 549 -0.90 22.16 -7.52
C THR A 549 -0.40 21.36 -6.32
N LEU A 550 0.23 22.03 -5.35
CA LEU A 550 0.77 21.41 -4.14
C LEU A 550 -0.31 20.88 -3.18
N ILE A 551 -1.51 21.45 -3.15
CA ILE A 551 -2.59 21.01 -2.25
C ILE A 551 -2.88 19.52 -2.42
N SER A 552 -2.81 18.99 -3.66
CA SER A 552 -3.02 17.57 -3.95
C SER A 552 -2.03 16.65 -3.23
N GLN A 553 -0.85 17.16 -2.88
CA GLN A 553 0.24 16.43 -2.23
C GLN A 553 0.16 16.52 -0.69
N MET A 554 -0.59 17.46 -0.14
CA MET A 554 -0.70 17.67 1.30
C MET A 554 -1.28 16.45 2.04
N PRO A 555 -0.84 16.12 3.28
CA PRO A 555 -1.46 15.08 4.10
C PRO A 555 -2.99 15.21 4.12
N LYS A 556 -3.71 14.08 3.97
CA LYS A 556 -5.17 14.07 3.83
C LYS A 556 -5.85 14.60 5.08
N LEU A 557 -5.31 14.30 6.25
CA LEU A 557 -5.79 14.85 7.51
C LEU A 557 -5.67 16.38 7.55
N TRP A 558 -4.59 16.95 6.99
CA TRP A 558 -4.42 18.40 6.95
C TRP A 558 -5.50 19.01 6.05
N CYS A 559 -5.72 18.42 4.87
CA CYS A 559 -6.82 18.82 3.98
C CYS A 559 -8.16 18.80 4.72
N SER A 560 -8.44 17.74 5.48
CA SER A 560 -9.69 17.60 6.22
C SER A 560 -9.84 18.65 7.32
N ILE A 561 -8.78 18.95 8.07
CA ILE A 561 -8.80 19.96 9.14
C ILE A 561 -9.07 21.35 8.54
N LEU A 562 -8.38 21.69 7.45
CA LEU A 562 -8.52 22.99 6.80
C LEU A 562 -9.92 23.18 6.17
N LYS A 563 -10.49 22.14 5.57
CA LYS A 563 -11.89 22.14 5.09
C LYS A 563 -12.90 22.36 6.22
N LYS A 564 -12.69 21.71 7.37
CA LYS A 564 -13.55 21.91 8.54
C LYS A 564 -13.45 23.35 9.09
N LYS A 565 -12.22 23.88 9.12
CA LYS A 565 -11.95 25.27 9.53
C LYS A 565 -12.61 26.29 8.60
N SER A 566 -12.57 26.08 7.28
CA SER A 566 -13.24 26.97 6.32
C SER A 566 -14.76 26.97 6.50
N CYS A 567 -15.35 25.81 6.82
CA CYS A 567 -16.77 25.69 7.15
C CYS A 567 -17.15 26.48 8.41
N SER A 568 -16.37 26.36 9.50
CA SER A 568 -16.67 27.06 10.76
C SER A 568 -16.53 28.59 10.70
N ILE A 569 -15.72 29.11 9.77
CA ILE A 569 -15.51 30.56 9.57
C ILE A 569 -16.56 31.14 8.62
N SER A 570 -17.19 30.31 7.79
CA SER A 570 -18.18 30.77 6.82
C SER A 570 -19.44 31.25 7.55
N THR A 571 -20.05 32.32 7.04
CA THR A 571 -21.24 32.99 7.62
C THR A 571 -22.32 31.98 7.96
N LYS A 572 -23.04 32.23 9.07
CA LYS A 572 -24.12 31.33 9.51
C LYS A 572 -25.20 31.31 8.43
N PHE A 573 -25.67 30.11 8.10
CA PHE A 573 -26.75 29.87 7.17
C PHE A 573 -27.95 30.81 7.47
N GLY A 574 -28.36 31.66 6.50
CA GLY A 574 -29.50 32.57 6.66
C GLY A 574 -29.21 34.07 6.91
N GLU A 575 -27.95 34.53 6.83
CA GLU A 575 -27.63 35.96 6.92
C GLU A 575 -28.14 36.74 5.70
N LYS A 576 -28.67 37.95 5.93
CA LYS A 576 -29.17 38.85 4.88
C LYS A 576 -28.01 39.67 4.32
N LEU A 577 -27.78 39.58 3.01
CA LEU A 577 -26.72 40.31 2.30
C LEU A 577 -27.31 41.47 1.51
N THR A 578 -26.61 42.61 1.46
CA THR A 578 -26.95 43.68 0.51
C THR A 578 -26.54 43.28 -0.91
N LYS A 579 -27.06 43.97 -1.92
CA LYS A 579 -26.68 43.72 -3.32
C LYS A 579 -25.18 43.94 -3.55
N GLU A 580 -24.59 44.95 -2.90
CA GLU A 580 -23.14 45.23 -2.93
C GLU A 580 -22.33 44.10 -2.26
N SER A 581 -22.78 43.57 -1.12
CA SER A 581 -22.15 42.42 -0.47
C SER A 581 -22.23 41.17 -1.36
N CYS A 582 -23.35 40.96 -2.05
CA CYS A 582 -23.50 39.86 -3.01
C CYS A 582 -22.52 40.01 -4.18
N GLN A 583 -22.40 41.21 -4.76
CA GLN A 583 -21.43 41.50 -5.82
C GLN A 583 -19.99 41.25 -5.36
N THR A 584 -19.65 41.70 -4.15
CA THR A 584 -18.33 41.47 -3.56
C THR A 584 -18.05 40.00 -3.36
N LEU A 585 -19.01 39.23 -2.84
CA LEU A 585 -18.85 37.79 -2.62
C LEU A 585 -18.62 37.04 -3.92
N ILE A 586 -19.41 37.32 -4.95
CA ILE A 586 -19.25 36.68 -6.26
C ILE A 586 -17.91 37.08 -6.89
N LYS A 587 -17.50 38.34 -6.80
CA LYS A 587 -16.19 38.77 -7.28
C LYS A 587 -15.05 38.00 -6.59
N GLN A 588 -15.08 37.88 -5.27
CA GLN A 588 -14.08 37.11 -4.50
C GLN A 588 -14.11 35.62 -4.85
N LEU A 589 -15.30 35.04 -5.09
CA LEU A 589 -15.42 33.65 -5.53
C LEU A 589 -14.67 33.44 -6.85
N PHE A 590 -14.86 34.33 -7.82
CA PHE A 590 -14.20 34.20 -9.11
C PHE A 590 -12.73 34.65 -9.12
N GLU A 591 -12.20 35.17 -8.01
CA GLU A 591 -10.74 35.28 -7.82
C GLU A 591 -10.11 33.91 -7.49
N CYS A 592 -10.89 32.99 -6.90
CA CYS A 592 -10.48 31.64 -6.51
C CYS A 592 -10.16 30.73 -7.70
N GLN A 593 -9.23 29.79 -7.55
CA GLN A 593 -8.85 28.81 -8.58
C GLN A 593 -9.99 27.88 -8.95
N ASP A 594 -10.84 27.48 -8.00
CA ASP A 594 -12.03 26.65 -8.24
C ASP A 594 -13.31 27.33 -7.71
N PRO A 595 -13.89 28.29 -8.47
CA PRO A 595 -15.09 29.01 -8.05
C PRO A 595 -16.34 28.13 -8.07
N PHE A 596 -16.30 26.95 -8.68
CA PHE A 596 -17.48 26.14 -9.01
C PHE A 596 -17.78 25.05 -7.98
N HIS A 597 -16.86 24.76 -7.06
CA HIS A 597 -17.08 23.78 -6.00
C HIS A 597 -16.76 24.37 -4.63
N CYS A 598 -17.50 23.97 -3.59
CA CYS A 598 -17.19 24.35 -2.22
C CYS A 598 -15.99 23.54 -1.68
N ALA A 599 -15.63 23.76 -0.41
CA ALA A 599 -14.56 23.03 0.28
C ALA A 599 -14.76 21.50 0.28
N HIS A 600 -16.02 21.05 0.23
CA HIS A 600 -16.44 19.65 0.27
C HIS A 600 -16.74 19.04 -1.11
N GLY A 601 -16.57 19.81 -2.19
CA GLY A 601 -16.79 19.34 -3.56
C GLY A 601 -18.24 19.46 -4.07
N ARG A 602 -19.15 20.07 -3.31
CA ARG A 602 -20.51 20.40 -3.81
C ARG A 602 -20.42 21.59 -4.77
N THR A 603 -21.29 21.64 -5.77
CA THR A 603 -21.35 22.78 -6.69
C THR A 603 -21.75 24.06 -5.95
N THR A 604 -21.06 25.16 -6.22
CA THR A 604 -21.40 26.51 -5.67
C THR A 604 -22.50 27.18 -6.47
N MET A 605 -22.74 26.73 -7.70
CA MET A 605 -23.54 27.40 -8.71
C MET A 605 -24.51 26.43 -9.38
N TYR A 606 -25.75 26.87 -9.57
CA TYR A 606 -26.86 26.09 -10.11
C TYR A 606 -27.57 26.89 -11.20
N PRO A 607 -27.45 26.51 -12.48
CA PRO A 607 -28.27 27.08 -13.55
C PRO A 607 -29.75 26.74 -13.32
N LEU A 608 -30.62 27.75 -13.38
CA LEU A 608 -32.05 27.59 -13.14
C LEU A 608 -32.82 27.52 -14.45
N CYS A 609 -32.62 28.50 -15.33
CA CYS A 609 -33.29 28.56 -16.64
C CYS A 609 -32.51 29.43 -17.62
N ARG A 610 -32.84 29.30 -18.90
CA ARG A 610 -32.48 30.26 -19.95
C ARG A 610 -33.51 31.38 -19.95
N LEU A 611 -33.06 32.63 -20.07
CA LEU A 611 -33.88 33.85 -20.07
C LEU A 611 -34.36 34.21 -21.49
#